data_AF-A0A139X3P1-F1
#
_entry.id   AF-A0A139X3P1-F1
#
_cell.length_a   1.000
_cell.length_b   1.000
_cell.length_c   1.000
_cell.angle_alpha   90.00
_cell.angle_beta   90.00
_cell.angle_gamma   90.00
#
_symmetry.space_group_name_H-M   'P 1'
#
loop_
_entity.id
_entity.type
_entity.pdbx_description
1 polymer ?
#
loop_
_entity_poly.entity_id
_entity_poly.type
_entity_poly.pdbx_seq_one_letter_code
_entity_poly.pdbx_strand_id
1 'polypeptide(L)'
;MVVAKIAYGQKGLADLKNRFRFWRKGMKWQHTISVWGTCLFTFSTMNLATGALNSIVFASSDFTWNANLFSTNFLIGFLIATFLDAGAVFEENGWRGFALPLLQSRFNPLKASIVLGLMWFGWHIPVKFDIFFYGFGNALKLFFILMIKFVLLSIIMTFFFNQVGGTTIIAIAMHGISNDSVRLAGQILSDSYTVYLLTEINLVIPMLIVATGLVLKTKGRLGLTVSSD
;
A
#
# COMPACT_ATOMS: atom_id res chain seq x y z
N MET A 1 11.57 -14.25 8.93
CA MET A 1 11.47 -15.11 10.14
C MET A 1 12.78 -15.27 10.91
N VAL A 2 13.91 -15.55 10.23
CA VAL A 2 15.23 -15.70 10.89
C VAL A 2 15.62 -14.47 11.70
N VAL A 3 15.54 -13.27 11.12
CA VAL A 3 15.86 -12.00 11.79
C VAL A 3 15.03 -11.78 13.06
N ALA A 4 13.72 -12.04 13.01
CA ALA A 4 12.83 -11.91 14.18
C ALA A 4 13.20 -12.88 15.30
N LYS A 5 13.59 -14.12 14.94
CA LYS A 5 14.07 -15.12 15.92
C LYS A 5 15.41 -14.72 16.54
N ILE A 6 16.33 -14.16 15.75
CA ILE A 6 17.63 -13.68 16.25
C ILE A 6 17.45 -12.46 17.16
N ALA A 7 16.66 -11.48 16.75
CA ALA A 7 16.51 -10.22 17.47
C ALA A 7 15.62 -10.33 18.73
N TYR A 8 14.58 -11.17 18.71
CA TYR A 8 13.54 -11.21 19.76
C TYR A 8 13.21 -12.64 20.24
N GLY A 9 14.04 -13.62 19.89
CA GLY A 9 13.88 -15.01 20.31
C GLY A 9 12.59 -15.67 19.82
N GLN A 10 12.18 -16.72 20.52
CA GLN A 10 10.97 -17.49 20.17
C GLN A 10 9.68 -16.68 20.31
N LYS A 11 9.64 -15.70 21.23
CA LYS A 11 8.49 -14.82 21.43
C LYS A 11 8.24 -13.94 20.19
N GLY A 12 9.30 -13.34 19.63
CA GLY A 12 9.18 -12.55 18.40
C GLY A 12 8.80 -13.40 17.18
N LEU A 13 9.33 -14.63 17.07
CA LEU A 13 8.92 -15.55 16.01
C LEU A 13 7.43 -15.95 16.14
N ALA A 14 6.96 -16.23 17.35
CA ALA A 14 5.56 -16.55 17.61
C ALA A 14 4.63 -15.37 17.32
N ASP A 15 5.03 -14.14 17.66
CA ASP A 15 4.28 -12.93 17.32
C ASP A 15 4.15 -12.77 15.80
N LEU A 16 5.26 -12.88 15.06
CA LEU A 16 5.24 -12.80 13.60
C LEU A 16 4.34 -13.87 12.97
N LYS A 17 4.37 -15.12 13.47
CA LYS A 17 3.44 -16.17 13.03
C LYS A 17 1.98 -15.81 13.32
N ASN A 18 1.70 -15.24 14.49
CA ASN A 18 0.33 -14.85 14.88
C ASN A 18 -0.24 -13.70 14.03
N ARG A 19 0.61 -12.95 13.32
CA ARG A 19 0.19 -11.89 12.40
C ARG A 19 -0.33 -12.42 11.05
N PHE A 20 -0.12 -13.69 10.74
CA PHE A 20 -0.75 -14.37 9.59
C PHE A 20 -2.19 -14.79 9.91
N ARG A 21 -3.03 -13.80 10.21
CA ARG A 21 -4.47 -13.96 10.43
C ARG A 21 -5.20 -12.77 9.81
N PHE A 22 -6.47 -12.96 9.48
CA PHE A 22 -7.29 -11.84 8.97
C PHE A 22 -7.47 -10.73 10.02
N TRP A 23 -7.42 -11.06 11.31
CA TRP A 23 -7.39 -10.09 12.41
C TRP A 23 -6.75 -10.68 13.67
N ARG A 24 -6.35 -9.83 14.61
CA ARG A 24 -5.77 -10.25 15.89
C ARG A 24 -6.81 -10.92 16.79
N LYS A 25 -6.39 -11.93 17.55
CA LYS A 25 -7.24 -12.58 18.57
C LYS A 25 -7.74 -11.54 19.58
N GLY A 26 -9.00 -11.64 19.97
CA GLY A 26 -9.66 -10.70 20.91
C GLY A 26 -10.44 -9.56 20.23
N MET A 27 -10.32 -9.40 18.91
CA MET A 27 -11.11 -8.41 18.18
C MET A 27 -12.50 -8.92 17.82
N LYS A 28 -13.49 -8.02 17.83
CA LYS A 28 -14.86 -8.32 17.40
C LYS A 28 -14.90 -8.52 15.87
N TRP A 29 -15.43 -9.65 15.42
CA TRP A 29 -15.47 -10.01 14.00
C TRP A 29 -16.21 -8.98 13.13
N GLN A 30 -17.27 -8.35 13.67
CA GLN A 30 -18.06 -7.34 12.97
C GLN A 30 -17.21 -6.11 12.61
N HIS A 31 -16.43 -5.63 13.60
CA HIS A 31 -15.51 -4.51 13.41
C HIS A 31 -14.46 -4.87 12.36
N THR A 32 -13.86 -6.06 12.46
CA THR A 32 -12.79 -6.46 11.54
C THR A 32 -13.29 -6.64 10.12
N ILE A 33 -14.47 -7.23 9.92
CA ILE A 33 -15.10 -7.31 8.58
C ILE A 33 -15.39 -5.92 8.03
N SER A 34 -15.91 -4.99 8.84
CA SER A 34 -16.16 -3.61 8.42
C SER A 34 -14.86 -2.89 8.02
N VAL A 35 -13.77 -3.09 8.77
CA VAL A 35 -12.45 -2.55 8.44
C VAL A 35 -11.93 -3.13 7.13
N TRP A 36 -12.05 -4.44 6.92
CA TRP A 36 -11.68 -5.09 5.66
C TRP A 36 -12.49 -4.59 4.47
N GLY A 37 -13.81 -4.47 4.62
CA GLY A 37 -14.68 -3.90 3.57
C GLY A 37 -14.32 -2.46 3.25
N THR A 38 -14.08 -1.63 4.27
CA THR A 38 -13.65 -0.23 4.10
C THR A 38 -12.28 -0.15 3.43
N CYS A 39 -11.36 -1.05 3.79
CA CYS A 39 -10.03 -1.15 3.20
C CYS A 39 -10.13 -1.45 1.71
N LEU A 40 -10.78 -2.55 1.33
CA LEU A 40 -10.94 -2.95 -0.07
C LEU A 40 -11.66 -1.86 -0.87
N PHE A 41 -12.72 -1.28 -0.32
CA PHE A 41 -13.43 -0.17 -0.95
C PHE A 41 -12.50 1.04 -1.18
N THR A 42 -11.74 1.45 -0.17
CA THR A 42 -10.82 2.60 -0.27
C THR A 42 -9.79 2.39 -1.38
N PHE A 43 -9.13 1.23 -1.42
CA PHE A 43 -8.13 0.92 -2.45
C PHE A 43 -8.72 0.79 -3.85
N SER A 44 -9.90 0.16 -3.98
CA SER A 44 -10.60 0.10 -5.26
C SER A 44 -11.02 1.49 -5.75
N THR A 45 -11.54 2.35 -4.86
CA THR A 45 -11.92 3.72 -5.22
C THR A 45 -10.71 4.57 -5.60
N MET A 46 -9.58 4.46 -4.90
CA MET A 46 -8.35 5.16 -5.30
C MET A 46 -7.88 4.74 -6.70
N ASN A 47 -7.94 3.45 -7.02
CA ASN A 47 -7.60 2.95 -8.35
C ASN A 47 -8.59 3.41 -9.41
N LEU A 48 -9.90 3.35 -9.16
CA LEU A 48 -10.92 3.87 -10.08
C LEU A 48 -10.76 5.38 -10.32
N ALA A 49 -10.46 6.16 -9.27
CA ALA A 49 -10.18 7.58 -9.39
C ALA A 49 -8.94 7.85 -10.24
N THR A 50 -7.89 7.03 -10.09
CA THR A 50 -6.70 7.09 -10.95
C THR A 50 -7.06 6.79 -12.41
N GLY A 51 -7.84 5.73 -12.67
CA GLY A 51 -8.31 5.39 -14.02
C GLY A 51 -9.14 6.50 -14.65
N ALA A 52 -10.01 7.15 -13.86
CA ALA A 52 -10.77 8.31 -14.31
C ALA A 52 -9.86 9.48 -14.69
N LEU A 53 -8.88 9.82 -13.85
CA LEU A 53 -7.89 10.87 -14.17
C LEU A 53 -7.11 10.54 -15.44
N ASN A 54 -6.63 9.30 -15.58
CA ASN A 54 -5.93 8.83 -16.78
C ASN A 54 -6.82 8.94 -18.03
N SER A 55 -8.11 8.61 -17.93
CA SER A 55 -9.06 8.70 -19.05
C SER A 55 -9.31 10.13 -19.55
N ILE A 56 -9.11 11.11 -18.67
CA ILE A 56 -9.26 12.53 -18.99
C ILE A 56 -7.96 13.09 -19.59
N VAL A 57 -6.81 12.64 -19.08
CA VAL A 57 -5.50 13.20 -19.42
C VAL A 57 -4.91 12.57 -20.68
N PHE A 58 -5.16 11.29 -20.93
CA PHE A 58 -4.51 10.53 -21.99
C PHE A 58 -5.41 10.29 -23.21
N ALA A 59 -4.79 10.30 -24.39
CA ALA A 59 -5.44 9.85 -25.60
C ALA A 59 -5.61 8.33 -25.60
N SER A 60 -6.53 7.82 -26.42
CA SER A 60 -6.77 6.37 -26.57
C SER A 60 -5.58 5.59 -27.11
N SER A 61 -4.60 6.26 -27.72
CA SER A 61 -3.32 5.69 -28.12
C SER A 61 -2.43 5.32 -26.94
N ASP A 62 -2.53 6.05 -25.83
CA ASP A 62 -1.66 5.91 -24.66
C ASP A 62 -2.36 5.21 -23.49
N PHE A 63 -3.69 5.15 -23.49
CA PHE A 63 -4.49 4.62 -22.39
C PHE A 63 -5.76 3.93 -22.86
N THR A 64 -6.09 2.81 -22.21
CA THR A 64 -7.39 2.15 -22.36
C THR A 64 -7.97 1.78 -21.01
N TRP A 65 -9.29 1.94 -20.87
CA TRP A 65 -10.01 1.59 -19.66
C TRP A 65 -11.20 0.70 -19.99
N ASN A 66 -10.98 -0.60 -19.88
CA ASN A 66 -12.03 -1.61 -19.99
C ASN A 66 -11.93 -2.53 -18.78
N ALA A 67 -12.73 -2.22 -17.75
CA ALA A 67 -12.85 -3.00 -16.54
C ALA A 67 -14.23 -3.64 -16.48
N ASN A 68 -14.29 -4.97 -16.70
CA ASN A 68 -15.51 -5.73 -16.46
C ASN A 68 -15.46 -6.34 -15.06
N LEU A 69 -15.95 -5.57 -14.08
CA LEU A 69 -15.89 -5.89 -12.65
C LEU A 69 -16.62 -7.17 -12.26
N PHE A 70 -17.54 -7.64 -13.10
CA PHE A 70 -18.35 -8.84 -12.84
C PHE A 70 -17.87 -10.06 -13.63
N SER A 71 -16.83 -9.91 -14.45
CA SER A 71 -16.25 -11.05 -15.16
C SER A 71 -15.52 -11.98 -14.20
N THR A 72 -15.60 -13.29 -14.46
CA THR A 72 -14.88 -14.30 -13.67
C THR A 72 -13.38 -14.04 -13.66
N ASN A 73 -12.80 -13.59 -14.78
CA ASN A 73 -11.37 -13.26 -14.89
C ASN A 73 -11.00 -12.09 -13.98
N PHE A 74 -11.83 -11.04 -13.93
CA PHE A 74 -11.60 -9.93 -13.02
C PHE A 74 -11.65 -10.40 -11.56
N LEU A 75 -12.68 -11.16 -11.17
CA LEU A 75 -12.84 -11.63 -9.80
C LEU A 75 -11.66 -12.51 -9.35
N ILE A 76 -11.23 -13.44 -10.20
CA ILE A 76 -10.06 -14.30 -9.93
C ILE A 76 -8.79 -13.45 -9.85
N GLY A 77 -8.55 -12.60 -10.85
CA GLY A 77 -7.39 -11.71 -10.88
C GLY A 77 -7.33 -10.82 -9.65
N PHE A 78 -8.47 -10.25 -9.23
CA PHE A 78 -8.54 -9.37 -8.07
C PHE A 78 -8.19 -10.10 -6.78
N LEU A 79 -8.66 -11.34 -6.60
CA LEU A 79 -8.31 -12.17 -5.45
C LEU A 79 -6.82 -12.57 -5.46
N ILE A 80 -6.27 -12.89 -6.63
CA ILE A 80 -4.84 -13.21 -6.79
C ILE A 80 -4.00 -11.97 -6.44
N ALA A 81 -4.28 -10.83 -7.06
CA ALA A 81 -3.58 -9.59 -6.77
C ALA A 81 -3.66 -9.23 -5.29
N THR A 82 -4.84 -9.37 -4.67
CA THR A 82 -5.03 -9.08 -3.25
C THR A 82 -4.18 -10.00 -2.35
N PHE A 83 -4.24 -11.32 -2.51
CA PHE A 83 -3.68 -12.23 -1.50
C PHE A 83 -2.38 -12.92 -1.89
N LEU A 84 -2.05 -12.93 -3.18
CA LEU A 84 -1.00 -13.75 -3.77
C LEU A 84 0.00 -12.94 -4.61
N ASP A 85 -0.06 -11.61 -4.57
CA ASP A 85 1.00 -10.77 -5.16
C ASP A 85 2.34 -11.12 -4.49
N ALA A 86 3.31 -11.56 -5.30
CA ALA A 86 4.57 -12.09 -4.79
C ALA A 86 5.34 -11.01 -4.03
N GLY A 87 5.41 -9.79 -4.57
CA GLY A 87 6.05 -8.65 -3.90
C GLY A 87 5.44 -8.40 -2.54
N ALA A 88 4.11 -8.26 -2.47
CA ALA A 88 3.38 -8.07 -1.23
C ALA A 88 3.63 -9.19 -0.20
N VAL A 89 3.52 -10.46 -0.61
CA VAL A 89 3.71 -11.60 0.30
C VAL A 89 5.12 -11.62 0.89
N PHE A 90 6.16 -11.32 0.10
CA PHE A 90 7.54 -11.37 0.58
C PHE A 90 7.95 -10.11 1.35
N GLU A 91 7.45 -8.94 0.96
CA GLU A 91 7.86 -7.65 1.54
C GLU A 91 7.12 -7.30 2.83
N GLU A 92 5.80 -7.51 2.88
CA GLU A 92 4.97 -7.00 3.98
C GLU A 92 5.29 -7.66 5.32
N ASN A 93 5.88 -8.86 5.29
CA ASN A 93 6.42 -9.53 6.47
C ASN A 93 7.58 -8.76 7.12
N GLY A 94 8.44 -8.15 6.31
CA GLY A 94 9.54 -7.31 6.76
C GLY A 94 9.03 -5.91 7.15
N TRP A 95 8.24 -5.28 6.29
CA TRP A 95 7.82 -3.90 6.50
C TRP A 95 6.76 -3.77 7.60
N ARG A 96 5.57 -4.34 7.43
CA ARG A 96 4.45 -4.16 8.36
C ARG A 96 4.43 -5.24 9.44
N GLY A 97 4.90 -6.44 9.12
CA GLY A 97 5.02 -7.55 10.06
C GLY A 97 6.13 -7.37 11.10
N PHE A 98 7.18 -6.60 10.79
CA PHE A 98 8.35 -6.46 11.65
C PHE A 98 8.79 -5.00 11.88
N ALA A 99 9.11 -4.23 10.84
CA ALA A 99 9.66 -2.88 10.99
C ALA A 99 8.66 -1.88 11.57
N LEU A 100 7.41 -1.86 11.09
CA LEU A 100 6.38 -0.91 11.53
C LEU A 100 6.07 -1.02 13.03
N PRO A 101 5.83 -2.21 13.63
CA PRO A 101 5.66 -2.34 15.07
C PRO A 101 6.84 -1.78 15.88
N LEU A 102 8.08 -1.98 15.40
CA LEU A 102 9.27 -1.45 16.05
C LEU A 102 9.40 0.07 15.92
N LEU A 103 8.96 0.64 14.80
CA LEU A 103 8.91 2.09 14.64
C LEU A 103 7.81 2.70 15.50
N GLN A 104 6.64 2.07 15.59
CA GLN A 104 5.51 2.53 16.41
C GLN A 104 5.77 2.42 17.92
N SER A 105 6.73 1.61 18.38
CA SER A 105 7.15 1.60 19.79
C SER A 105 8.04 2.78 20.17
N ARG A 106 8.61 3.48 19.18
CA ARG A 106 9.53 4.63 19.38
C ARG A 106 8.95 5.96 18.89
N PHE A 107 8.04 5.91 17.94
CA PHE A 107 7.45 7.07 17.29
C PHE A 107 5.93 6.98 17.30
N ASN A 108 5.26 8.13 17.20
CA ASN A 108 3.82 8.12 16.92
C ASN A 108 3.54 7.47 15.54
N PRO A 109 2.31 6.96 15.31
CA PRO A 109 1.98 6.21 14.10
C PRO A 109 2.23 6.96 12.79
N LEU A 110 1.99 8.28 12.75
CA LEU A 110 2.28 9.10 11.57
C LEU A 110 3.78 9.14 11.27
N LYS A 111 4.61 9.44 12.27
CA LYS A 111 6.07 9.49 12.09
C LYS A 111 6.64 8.11 11.76
N ALA A 112 6.13 7.05 12.39
CA ALA A 112 6.49 5.67 12.05
C ALA A 112 6.17 5.35 10.58
N SER A 113 4.99 5.75 10.09
CA SER A 113 4.57 5.57 8.69
C SER A 113 5.48 6.32 7.71
N ILE A 114 5.86 7.56 8.03
CA ILE A 114 6.73 8.38 7.16
C ILE A 114 8.11 7.75 7.05
N VAL A 115 8.72 7.39 8.19
CA VAL A 115 10.04 6.72 8.21
C VAL A 115 9.99 5.41 7.43
N LEU A 116 8.96 4.59 7.65
CA LEU A 116 8.79 3.35 6.91
C LEU A 116 8.63 3.57 5.41
N GLY A 117 7.82 4.56 5.00
CA GLY A 117 7.62 4.89 3.59
C GLY A 117 8.91 5.34 2.90
N LEU A 118 9.76 6.10 3.58
CA LEU A 118 11.08 6.49 3.06
C LEU A 118 12.03 5.30 2.92
N MET A 119 12.04 4.39 3.90
CA MET A 119 12.83 3.15 3.82
C MET A 119 12.35 2.26 2.67
N TRP A 120 11.03 2.14 2.52
CA TRP A 120 10.41 1.33 1.48
C TRP A 120 10.64 1.92 0.08
N PHE A 121 10.59 3.25 -0.05
CA PHE A 121 11.04 3.94 -1.26
C PHE A 121 12.51 3.64 -1.59
N GLY A 122 13.41 3.74 -0.61
CA GLY A 122 14.84 3.44 -0.80
C GLY A 122 15.08 2.00 -1.30
N TRP A 123 14.30 1.05 -0.81
CA TRP A 123 14.31 -0.35 -1.29
C TRP A 123 13.91 -0.49 -2.77
N HIS A 124 13.06 0.40 -3.28
CA HIS A 124 12.57 0.36 -4.65
C HIS A 124 13.48 1.04 -5.67
N ILE A 125 14.44 1.86 -5.23
CA ILE A 125 15.36 2.56 -6.16
C ILE A 125 16.12 1.58 -7.05
N PRO A 126 16.75 0.49 -6.54
CA PRO A 126 17.46 -0.46 -7.39
C PRO A 126 16.55 -1.23 -8.35
N VAL A 127 15.34 -1.56 -7.90
CA VAL A 127 14.34 -2.26 -8.73
C VAL A 127 13.85 -1.36 -9.88
N LYS A 128 13.79 -0.05 -9.64
CA LYS A 128 13.37 0.98 -10.59
C LYS A 128 14.53 1.66 -11.31
N PHE A 129 15.61 0.91 -11.56
CA PHE A 129 16.80 1.45 -12.24
C PHE A 129 16.51 1.90 -13.68
N ASP A 130 15.54 1.26 -14.34
CA ASP A 130 15.04 1.59 -15.68
C ASP A 130 14.58 3.06 -15.82
N ILE A 131 14.16 3.70 -14.72
CA ILE A 131 13.79 5.12 -14.69
C ILE A 131 14.96 6.03 -15.14
N PHE A 132 16.22 5.62 -14.93
CA PHE A 132 17.38 6.38 -15.38
C PHE A 132 17.50 6.43 -16.92
N PHE A 133 16.85 5.52 -17.65
CA PHE A 133 16.85 5.53 -19.12
C PHE A 133 16.10 6.74 -19.71
N TYR A 134 15.25 7.40 -18.94
CA TYR A 134 14.64 8.68 -19.32
C TYR A 134 15.56 9.90 -19.13
N GLY A 135 16.80 9.68 -18.67
CA GLY A 135 17.79 10.71 -18.37
C GLY A 135 17.75 11.15 -16.89
N PHE A 136 18.90 11.57 -16.37
CA PHE A 136 19.09 11.84 -14.94
C PHE A 136 18.10 12.87 -14.36
N GLY A 137 17.87 13.99 -15.05
CA GLY A 137 16.94 15.03 -14.57
C GLY A 137 15.49 14.56 -14.50
N ASN A 138 15.07 13.71 -15.44
CA ASN A 138 13.74 13.09 -15.45
C ASN A 138 13.61 12.01 -14.38
N ALA A 139 14.67 11.22 -14.17
CA ALA A 139 14.73 10.23 -13.11
C ALA A 139 14.54 10.86 -11.73
N LEU A 140 15.20 12.00 -11.45
CA LEU A 140 15.01 12.71 -10.17
C LEU A 140 13.56 13.13 -9.92
N LYS A 141 12.85 13.61 -10.95
CA LYS A 141 11.43 13.98 -10.84
C LYS A 141 10.55 12.77 -10.57
N LEU A 142 10.80 11.66 -11.27
CA LEU A 142 10.07 10.41 -11.07
C LEU A 142 10.33 9.80 -9.69
N PHE A 143 11.58 9.79 -9.23
CA PHE A 143 11.90 9.32 -7.88
C PHE A 143 11.29 10.20 -6.80
N PHE A 144 11.18 11.51 -7.02
CA PHE A 144 10.51 12.41 -6.07
C PHE A 144 9.02 12.08 -5.93
N ILE A 145 8.30 11.87 -7.06
CA ILE A 145 6.88 11.50 -6.99
C ILE A 145 6.68 10.09 -6.41
N LEU A 146 7.58 9.15 -6.72
CA LEU A 146 7.57 7.81 -6.12
C LEU A 146 7.78 7.86 -4.61
N MET A 147 8.72 8.67 -4.12
CA MET A 147 8.94 8.87 -2.68
C MET A 147 7.65 9.33 -1.99
N ILE A 148 6.95 10.31 -2.57
CA ILE A 148 5.66 10.79 -2.06
C ILE A 148 4.65 9.65 -2.05
N LYS A 149 4.54 8.88 -3.14
CA LYS A 149 3.65 7.70 -3.24
C LYS A 149 3.89 6.72 -2.10
N PHE A 150 5.13 6.29 -1.87
CA PHE A 150 5.46 5.32 -0.83
C PHE A 150 5.16 5.82 0.60
N VAL A 151 5.37 7.11 0.85
CA VAL A 151 5.03 7.74 2.14
C VAL A 151 3.52 7.76 2.35
N LEU A 152 2.75 8.24 1.36
CA LEU A 152 1.30 8.30 1.45
C LEU A 152 0.68 6.90 1.61
N LEU A 153 1.13 5.95 0.79
CA LEU A 153 0.68 4.57 0.86
C LEU A 153 1.00 3.95 2.23
N SER A 154 2.18 4.21 2.79
CA SER A 154 2.54 3.74 4.13
C SER A 154 1.66 4.31 5.23
N ILE A 155 1.22 5.57 5.12
CA ILE A 155 0.27 6.18 6.06
C ILE A 155 -1.09 5.48 6.01
N ILE A 156 -1.62 5.28 4.80
CA ILE A 156 -2.92 4.62 4.59
C ILE A 156 -2.88 3.18 5.09
N MET A 157 -1.84 2.43 4.72
CA MET A 157 -1.67 1.04 5.15
C MET A 157 -1.54 0.92 6.67
N THR A 158 -0.80 1.83 7.30
CA THR A 158 -0.64 1.83 8.76
C THR A 158 -1.98 1.99 9.48
N PHE A 159 -2.89 2.82 8.96
CA PHE A 159 -4.22 2.97 9.53
C PHE A 159 -4.99 1.65 9.57
N PHE A 160 -5.17 0.98 8.42
CA PHE A 160 -5.91 -0.27 8.35
C PHE A 160 -5.20 -1.41 9.10
N PHE A 161 -3.87 -1.46 9.04
CA PHE A 161 -3.05 -2.40 9.80
C PHE A 161 -3.33 -2.29 11.30
N ASN A 162 -3.32 -1.08 11.85
CA ASN A 162 -3.61 -0.85 13.27
C ASN A 162 -5.06 -1.22 13.63
N GLN A 163 -6.01 -0.93 12.74
CA GLN A 163 -7.45 -1.21 12.96
C GLN A 163 -7.81 -2.70 13.05
N VAL A 164 -6.96 -3.61 12.55
CA VAL A 164 -7.11 -5.07 12.70
C VAL A 164 -6.12 -5.70 13.69
N GLY A 165 -5.48 -4.87 14.52
CA GLY A 165 -4.57 -5.31 15.58
C GLY A 165 -3.16 -5.67 15.08
N GLY A 166 -2.78 -5.19 13.90
CA GLY A 166 -1.44 -5.34 13.34
C GLY A 166 -1.16 -6.67 12.66
N THR A 167 -2.13 -7.20 11.92
CA THR A 167 -1.93 -8.42 11.13
C THR A 167 -1.30 -8.12 9.76
N THR A 168 -0.45 -9.03 9.29
CA THR A 168 0.27 -8.84 8.03
C THR A 168 -0.61 -9.13 6.82
N ILE A 169 -1.67 -9.95 6.95
CA ILE A 169 -2.55 -10.31 5.84
C ILE A 169 -3.26 -9.08 5.24
N ILE A 170 -3.70 -8.11 6.06
CA ILE A 170 -4.29 -6.88 5.52
C ILE A 170 -3.27 -6.02 4.79
N ALA A 171 -2.02 -6.03 5.23
CA ALA A 171 -0.95 -5.30 4.57
C ALA A 171 -0.64 -5.93 3.20
N ILE A 172 -0.60 -7.27 3.11
CA ILE A 172 -0.46 -8.00 1.85
C ILE A 172 -1.61 -7.62 0.89
N ALA A 173 -2.85 -7.64 1.39
CA ALA A 173 -4.04 -7.23 0.63
C ALA A 173 -3.92 -5.82 0.04
N MET A 174 -3.56 -4.85 0.87
CA MET A 174 -3.41 -3.46 0.44
C MET A 174 -2.27 -3.27 -0.57
N HIS A 175 -1.11 -3.88 -0.31
CA HIS A 175 0.03 -3.80 -1.22
C HIS A 175 -0.32 -4.44 -2.57
N GLY A 176 -0.86 -5.65 -2.56
CA GLY A 176 -1.26 -6.37 -3.76
C GLY A 176 -2.24 -5.61 -4.65
N ILE A 177 -3.35 -5.08 -4.09
CA ILE A 177 -4.31 -4.25 -4.84
C ILE A 177 -3.70 -2.93 -5.33
N SER A 178 -2.68 -2.42 -4.65
CA SER A 178 -1.97 -1.20 -5.08
C SER A 178 -1.02 -1.45 -6.25
N ASN A 179 -0.42 -2.65 -6.32
CA ASN A 179 0.49 -3.03 -7.39
C ASN A 179 -0.27 -3.45 -8.65
N ASP A 180 -1.27 -4.33 -8.48
CA ASP A 180 -2.10 -4.81 -9.57
C ASP A 180 -3.58 -4.64 -9.20
N SER A 181 -4.17 -3.56 -9.69
CA SER A 181 -5.58 -3.29 -9.47
C SER A 181 -6.48 -3.95 -10.51
N VAL A 182 -5.95 -4.85 -11.36
CA VAL A 182 -6.72 -5.66 -12.31
C VAL A 182 -7.59 -4.77 -13.20
N ARG A 183 -6.94 -3.78 -13.82
CA ARG A 183 -7.53 -2.76 -14.71
C ARG A 183 -8.48 -1.75 -14.03
N LEU A 184 -8.60 -1.73 -12.70
CA LEU A 184 -9.37 -0.67 -12.03
C LEU A 184 -8.83 0.73 -12.34
N ALA A 185 -7.51 0.89 -12.40
CA ALA A 185 -6.85 2.12 -12.85
C ALA A 185 -6.68 2.24 -14.38
N GLY A 186 -7.25 1.30 -15.14
CA GLY A 186 -7.04 1.15 -16.58
C GLY A 186 -5.67 0.55 -16.93
N GLN A 187 -5.31 0.62 -18.20
CA GLN A 187 -4.05 0.10 -18.73
C GLN A 187 -3.34 1.21 -19.52
N ILE A 188 -2.11 1.52 -19.09
CA ILE A 188 -1.19 2.39 -19.84
C ILE A 188 -0.60 1.57 -21.00
N LEU A 189 -0.59 2.15 -22.20
CA LEU A 189 -0.10 1.54 -23.43
C LEU A 189 1.22 2.14 -23.93
N SER A 190 1.64 3.26 -23.33
CA SER A 190 2.77 4.07 -23.75
C SER A 190 3.90 4.00 -22.73
N ASP A 191 5.12 3.75 -23.21
CA ASP A 191 6.33 3.75 -22.39
C ASP A 191 7.00 5.13 -22.33
N SER A 192 6.32 6.18 -22.79
CA SER A 192 6.87 7.53 -22.79
C SER A 192 7.04 8.07 -21.36
N TYR A 193 8.11 8.84 -21.16
CA TYR A 193 8.38 9.50 -19.88
C TYR A 193 7.19 10.32 -19.37
N THR A 194 6.56 11.09 -20.25
CA THR A 194 5.44 11.98 -19.90
C THR A 194 4.25 11.19 -19.38
N VAL A 195 3.90 10.08 -20.05
CA VAL A 195 2.78 9.22 -19.63
C VAL A 195 3.10 8.54 -18.30
N TYR A 196 4.33 8.05 -18.10
CA TYR A 196 4.76 7.49 -16.81
C TYR A 196 4.58 8.53 -15.70
N LEU A 197 5.17 9.73 -15.86
CA LEU A 197 5.14 10.77 -14.84
C LEU A 197 3.70 11.18 -14.48
N LEU A 198 2.85 11.40 -15.48
CA LEU A 198 1.47 11.79 -15.26
C LEU A 198 0.66 10.67 -14.59
N THR A 199 0.95 9.41 -14.90
CA THR A 199 0.32 8.26 -14.25
C THR A 199 0.68 8.22 -12.76
N GLU A 200 1.94 8.43 -12.40
CA GLU A 200 2.37 8.49 -10.99
C GLU A 200 1.74 9.68 -10.25
N ILE A 201 1.59 10.83 -10.90
CA ILE A 201 0.87 11.98 -10.33
C ILE A 201 -0.61 11.63 -10.12
N ASN A 202 -1.27 11.04 -11.11
CA ASN A 202 -2.67 10.64 -11.04
C ASN A 202 -2.93 9.57 -9.96
N LEU A 203 -1.95 8.71 -9.67
CA LEU A 203 -1.99 7.77 -8.54
C LEU A 203 -1.85 8.48 -7.19
N VAL A 204 -0.95 9.47 -7.10
CA VAL A 204 -0.64 10.18 -5.85
C VAL A 204 -1.81 11.07 -5.39
N ILE A 205 -2.57 11.66 -6.30
CA ILE A 205 -3.70 12.55 -5.97
C ILE A 205 -4.74 11.89 -5.04
N PRO A 206 -5.35 10.74 -5.38
CA PRO A 206 -6.32 10.09 -4.51
C PRO A 206 -5.68 9.59 -3.20
N MET A 207 -4.42 9.12 -3.24
CA MET A 207 -3.69 8.73 -2.03
C MET A 207 -3.48 9.92 -1.08
N LEU A 208 -3.16 11.10 -1.61
CA LEU A 208 -2.95 12.31 -0.83
C LEU A 208 -4.24 12.71 -0.12
N ILE A 209 -5.37 12.65 -0.81
CA ILE A 209 -6.69 12.95 -0.24
C ILE A 209 -7.01 11.99 0.91
N VAL A 210 -6.89 10.68 0.68
CA VAL A 210 -7.17 9.66 1.70
C VAL A 210 -6.22 9.77 2.89
N ALA A 211 -4.91 9.87 2.64
CA ALA A 211 -3.90 9.99 3.69
C ALA A 211 -4.13 11.24 4.54
N THR A 212 -4.39 12.40 3.91
CA THR A 212 -4.69 13.65 4.62
C THR A 212 -5.96 13.51 5.45
N GLY A 213 -7.03 12.96 4.87
CA GLY A 213 -8.28 12.70 5.60
C GLY A 213 -8.08 11.80 6.82
N LEU A 214 -7.31 10.72 6.70
CA LEU A 214 -6.98 9.83 7.79
C LEU A 214 -6.12 10.51 8.87
N VAL A 215 -5.11 11.29 8.47
CA VAL A 215 -4.26 12.04 9.41
C VAL A 215 -5.08 13.05 10.20
N LEU A 216 -5.95 13.83 9.54
CA LEU A 216 -6.81 14.81 10.19
C LEU A 216 -7.82 14.13 11.12
N LYS A 217 -8.54 13.11 10.61
CA LYS A 217 -9.57 12.37 11.38
C LYS A 217 -8.99 11.70 12.63
N THR A 218 -7.78 11.16 12.53
CA THR A 218 -7.13 10.44 13.63
C THR A 218 -6.18 11.30 14.46
N LYS A 219 -6.00 12.58 14.09
CA LYS A 219 -4.98 13.46 14.68
C LYS A 219 -3.59 12.81 14.69
N GLY A 220 -3.24 12.12 13.60
CA GLY A 220 -1.97 11.40 13.43
C GLY A 220 -1.85 10.06 14.18
N ARG A 221 -2.89 9.59 14.88
CA ARG A 221 -2.87 8.29 15.58
C ARG A 221 -3.05 7.09 14.66
N LEU A 222 -3.57 7.28 13.45
CA LEU A 222 -3.73 6.24 12.44
C LEU A 222 -4.28 4.92 13.00
N GLY A 223 -5.35 4.98 13.79
CA GLY A 223 -6.02 3.78 14.32
C GLY A 223 -5.29 3.03 15.45
N LEU A 224 -4.11 3.47 15.89
CA LEU A 224 -3.44 2.85 17.04
C LEU A 224 -4.15 3.29 18.33
N THR A 225 -4.85 2.36 18.97
CA THR A 225 -5.37 2.55 20.33
C THR A 225 -4.25 2.28 21.32
N VAL A 226 -3.91 3.27 22.14
CA VAL A 226 -3.02 3.06 23.29
C VAL A 226 -3.74 2.12 24.25
N SER A 227 -3.14 0.98 24.58
CA SER A 227 -3.66 0.18 25.70
C SER A 227 -3.55 1.03 26.96
N SER A 228 -4.69 1.28 27.60
CA SER A 228 -4.70 1.69 29.01
C SER A 228 -4.23 0.46 29.79
N ASP A 229 -2.93 0.37 30.01
CA ASP A 229 -2.36 -0.51 31.02
C ASP A 229 -2.78 -0.03 32.41
#